data_AF-A0A519VGC1-F1
#
_entry.id   AF-A0A519VGC1-F1
#
_cell.length_a   1.000
_cell.length_b   1.000
_cell.length_c   1.000
_cell.angle_alpha   90.00
_cell.angle_beta   90.00
_cell.angle_gamma   90.00
#
_symmetry.space_group_name_H-M   'P 1'
#
loop_
_entity.id
_entity.type
_entity.pdbx_description
1 polymer ?
#
loop_
_entity_poly.entity_id
_entity_poly.type
_entity_poly.pdbx_seq_one_letter_code
_entity_poly.pdbx_strand_id
1 'polypeptide(L)'
;MKSSFLIALILFGNFISKAQKKQLPIYKKASAPIEVRVKDLLKRMTVLDKCKQLDIWHAKTDLSKPDILEKTLVALGDTVKNGIGFLQFEVEMNNTQYAARFNAVQKYFVEHTRLG
;
A
#
# COMPACT_ATOMS: atom_id res chain seq x y z
N MET A 1 -40.58 -8.12 42.71
CA MET A 1 -40.01 -6.86 42.16
C MET A 1 -38.47 -6.84 42.04
N LYS A 2 -37.74 -7.92 42.33
CA LYS A 2 -36.26 -7.96 42.18
C LYS A 2 -35.78 -8.72 40.93
N SER A 3 -36.63 -9.55 40.32
CA SER A 3 -36.31 -10.37 39.14
C SER A 3 -36.48 -9.62 37.80
N SER A 4 -37.42 -8.66 37.72
CA SER A 4 -37.65 -7.87 36.50
C SER A 4 -36.52 -6.86 36.19
N PHE A 5 -35.70 -6.49 37.18
CA PHE A 5 -34.60 -5.55 37.00
C PHE A 5 -33.34 -6.22 36.41
N LEU A 6 -33.16 -7.53 36.62
CA LEU A 6 -32.06 -8.29 36.03
C LEU A 6 -32.28 -8.58 34.53
N ILE A 7 -33.52 -8.71 34.09
CA ILE A 7 -33.84 -8.97 32.67
C ILE A 7 -33.61 -7.71 31.81
N ALA A 8 -33.86 -6.52 32.36
CA ALA A 8 -33.61 -5.25 31.67
C ALA A 8 -32.11 -4.96 31.42
N LEU A 9 -31.23 -5.46 32.30
CA LEU A 9 -29.79 -5.24 32.18
C LEU A 9 -29.12 -6.14 31.12
N ILE A 10 -29.73 -7.29 30.80
CA ILE A 10 -29.23 -8.22 29.78
C ILE A 10 -29.62 -7.75 28.36
N LEU A 11 -30.69 -6.96 28.21
CA LEU A 11 -31.13 -6.44 26.92
C LEU A 11 -30.35 -5.21 26.42
N PHE A 12 -29.59 -4.54 27.29
CA PHE A 12 -28.78 -3.37 26.92
C PHE A 12 -27.30 -3.67 26.59
N GLY A 13 -26.83 -4.90 26.84
CA GLY A 13 -25.41 -5.28 26.68
C GLY A 13 -24.95 -5.62 25.26
N ASN A 14 -25.86 -5.62 24.27
CA ASN A 14 -25.53 -6.04 22.89
C ASN A 14 -25.32 -4.88 21.91
N PHE A 15 -24.83 -3.72 22.37
CA PHE A 15 -24.11 -2.80 21.48
C PHE A 15 -22.72 -3.37 21.20
N ILE A 16 -22.71 -4.49 20.48
CA ILE A 16 -21.51 -5.08 19.89
C ILE A 16 -20.91 -3.98 19.02
N SER A 17 -19.76 -3.46 19.46
CA SER A 17 -18.88 -2.68 18.62
C SER A 17 -18.56 -3.52 17.38
N LYS A 18 -19.31 -3.33 16.30
CA LYS A 18 -18.86 -3.79 14.98
C LYS A 18 -17.60 -2.99 14.70
N ALA A 19 -16.45 -3.57 15.02
CA ALA A 19 -15.18 -3.13 14.47
C ALA A 19 -15.42 -2.96 12.96
N GLN A 20 -15.44 -1.73 12.49
CA GLN A 20 -15.72 -1.41 11.10
C GLN A 20 -14.56 -2.02 10.32
N LYS A 21 -14.71 -3.27 9.85
CA LYS A 21 -13.76 -3.90 8.95
C LYS A 21 -13.60 -2.92 7.81
N LYS A 22 -12.44 -2.25 7.74
CA LYS A 22 -12.14 -1.26 6.72
C LYS A 22 -12.30 -1.97 5.40
N GLN A 23 -13.40 -1.69 4.71
CA GLN A 23 -13.75 -2.43 3.51
C GLN A 23 -12.60 -2.25 2.52
N LEU A 24 -12.11 -3.37 1.98
CA LEU A 24 -11.01 -3.33 1.02
C LEU A 24 -11.39 -2.35 -0.11
N PRO A 25 -10.55 -1.36 -0.44
CA PRO A 25 -10.80 -0.46 -1.56
C PRO A 25 -11.05 -1.24 -2.86
N ILE A 26 -11.90 -0.70 -3.75
CA ILE A 26 -12.30 -1.43 -4.96
C ILE A 26 -11.09 -1.70 -5.85
N TYR A 27 -10.13 -0.77 -5.95
CA TYR A 27 -8.92 -0.96 -6.75
C TYR A 27 -8.09 -2.20 -6.33
N LYS A 28 -8.17 -2.61 -5.06
CA LYS A 28 -7.52 -3.82 -4.51
C LYS A 28 -8.35 -5.10 -4.67
N LYS A 29 -9.61 -5.03 -5.13
CA LYS A 29 -10.46 -6.20 -5.37
C LYS A 29 -10.18 -6.78 -6.76
N ALA A 30 -9.44 -7.88 -6.82
CA ALA A 30 -9.09 -8.54 -8.09
C ALA A 30 -10.31 -8.97 -8.91
N SER A 31 -11.45 -9.24 -8.27
CA SER A 31 -12.71 -9.63 -8.93
C SER A 31 -13.49 -8.46 -9.56
N ALA A 32 -13.12 -7.21 -9.27
CA ALA A 32 -13.79 -6.05 -9.88
C ALA A 32 -13.26 -5.79 -11.31
N PRO A 33 -14.10 -5.29 -12.24
CA PRO A 33 -13.64 -4.92 -13.58
C PRO A 33 -12.47 -3.93 -13.55
N ILE A 34 -11.53 -4.07 -14.49
CA ILE A 34 -10.31 -3.25 -14.54
C ILE A 34 -10.64 -1.76 -14.54
N GLU A 35 -11.55 -1.31 -15.40
CA GLU A 35 -11.96 0.10 -15.48
C GLU A 35 -12.51 0.65 -14.17
N VAL A 36 -13.25 -0.18 -13.43
CA VAL A 36 -13.79 0.18 -12.12
C VAL A 36 -12.67 0.32 -11.09
N ARG A 37 -11.66 -0.56 -11.14
CA ARG A 37 -10.47 -0.50 -10.28
C ARG A 37 -9.63 0.74 -10.56
N VAL A 38 -9.38 1.05 -11.84
CA VAL A 38 -8.64 2.25 -12.26
C VAL A 38 -9.36 3.53 -11.83
N LYS A 39 -10.67 3.61 -12.06
CA LYS A 39 -11.48 4.78 -11.65
C LYS A 39 -11.51 4.98 -10.14
N ASP A 40 -11.58 3.90 -9.36
CA ASP A 40 -11.49 3.98 -7.89
C ASP A 40 -10.10 4.43 -7.42
N LEU A 41 -9.02 3.93 -8.03
CA LEU A 41 -7.66 4.36 -7.70
C LEU A 41 -7.42 5.83 -8.03
N LEU A 42 -7.75 6.27 -9.24
CA LEU A 42 -7.56 7.65 -9.69
C LEU A 42 -8.31 8.68 -8.84
N LYS A 43 -9.48 8.31 -8.30
CA LYS A 43 -10.24 9.15 -7.36
C LYS A 43 -9.57 9.31 -5.99
N ARG A 44 -8.71 8.37 -5.60
CA ARG A 44 -7.97 8.39 -4.32
C ARG A 44 -6.60 9.07 -4.44
N MET A 45 -6.13 9.29 -5.66
CA MET A 45 -4.87 9.97 -5.94
C MET A 45 -5.03 11.49 -5.81
N THR A 46 -4.09 12.10 -5.09
CA THR A 46 -3.85 13.54 -5.17
C THR A 46 -3.23 13.89 -6.53
N VAL A 47 -3.11 15.19 -6.84
CA VAL A 47 -2.37 15.64 -8.03
C VAL A 47 -0.93 15.14 -8.00
N LEU A 48 -0.27 15.18 -6.84
CA LEU A 48 1.11 14.74 -6.71
C LEU A 48 1.28 13.23 -6.98
N ASP A 49 0.38 12.37 -6.49
CA ASP A 49 0.44 10.94 -6.81
C ASP A 49 0.35 10.71 -8.33
N LYS A 50 -0.51 11.49 -9.02
CA LYS A 50 -0.67 11.38 -10.49
C LYS A 50 0.60 11.81 -11.20
N CYS A 51 1.20 12.93 -10.79
CA CYS A 51 2.49 13.37 -11.32
C CYS A 51 3.58 12.29 -11.12
N LYS A 52 3.62 11.65 -9.95
CA LYS A 52 4.59 10.57 -9.67
C LYS A 52 4.37 9.31 -10.50
N GLN A 53 3.14 9.03 -10.93
CA GLN A 53 2.87 7.92 -11.87
C GLN A 53 3.33 8.20 -13.31
N LEU A 54 3.49 9.47 -13.68
CA LEU A 54 3.96 9.89 -15.01
C LEU A 54 5.48 10.10 -15.08
N ASP A 55 6.16 10.00 -13.93
CA ASP A 55 7.59 10.24 -13.80
C ASP A 55 8.39 8.93 -13.94
N ILE A 56 9.53 9.02 -14.62
CA ILE A 56 10.51 7.93 -14.70
C ILE A 56 11.67 8.30 -13.79
N TRP A 57 11.79 7.58 -12.69
CA TRP A 57 12.85 7.84 -11.74
C TRP A 57 14.10 7.01 -12.08
N HIS A 58 15.20 7.71 -12.35
CA HIS A 58 16.50 7.11 -12.64
C HIS A 58 17.40 7.14 -11.40
N ALA A 59 17.38 6.09 -10.60
CA ALA A 59 18.28 6.00 -9.45
C ALA A 59 19.72 5.81 -9.92
N LYS A 60 20.65 6.60 -9.35
CA LYS A 60 22.09 6.51 -9.66
C LYS A 60 22.79 5.33 -8.98
N THR A 61 22.03 4.45 -8.34
CA THR A 61 22.53 3.34 -7.55
C THR A 61 21.70 2.09 -7.81
N ASP A 62 22.28 0.93 -7.55
CA ASP A 62 21.62 -0.36 -7.72
C ASP A 62 20.70 -0.65 -6.53
N LEU A 63 19.43 -0.29 -6.66
CA LEU A 63 18.40 -0.50 -5.64
C LEU A 63 18.01 -1.98 -5.47
N SER A 64 18.53 -2.88 -6.29
CA SER A 64 18.32 -4.32 -6.10
C SER A 64 19.15 -4.87 -4.92
N LYS A 65 20.20 -4.15 -4.50
CA LYS A 65 21.05 -4.51 -3.36
C LYS A 65 20.36 -4.10 -2.05
N PRO A 66 20.11 -5.03 -1.10
CA PRO A 66 19.31 -4.72 0.10
C PRO A 66 19.85 -3.58 0.96
N ASP A 67 21.16 -3.53 1.16
CA ASP A 67 21.81 -2.50 1.97
C ASP A 67 21.73 -1.13 1.29
N ILE A 68 21.80 -1.08 -0.04
CA ILE A 68 21.63 0.13 -0.83
C ILE A 68 20.16 0.58 -0.82
N LEU A 69 19.22 -0.35 -0.97
CA LEU A 69 17.79 -0.08 -0.91
C LEU A 69 17.42 0.55 0.43
N GLU A 70 17.79 -0.09 1.55
CA GLU A 70 17.50 0.40 2.90
C GLU A 70 18.05 1.82 3.12
N LYS A 71 19.33 2.04 2.83
CA LYS A 71 19.97 3.36 2.95
C LYS A 71 19.27 4.41 2.09
N THR A 72 18.91 4.06 0.86
CA THR A 72 18.24 4.99 -0.06
C THR A 72 16.85 5.36 0.42
N LEU A 73 16.08 4.38 0.92
CA LEU A 73 14.74 4.62 1.47
C LEU A 73 14.78 5.52 2.70
N VAL A 74 15.75 5.30 3.60
CA VAL A 74 16.00 6.19 4.76
C VAL A 74 16.34 7.61 4.30
N ALA A 75 17.23 7.76 3.32
CA ALA A 75 17.64 9.07 2.81
C ALA A 75 16.49 9.82 2.12
N LEU A 76 15.60 9.11 1.42
CA LEU A 76 14.46 9.72 0.72
C LEU A 76 13.32 10.10 1.66
N GLY A 77 13.13 9.36 2.74
CA GLY A 77 12.06 9.56 3.71
C GLY A 77 10.70 9.78 3.03
N ASP A 78 10.09 10.92 3.32
CA ASP A 78 8.77 11.31 2.80
C ASP A 78 8.69 11.50 1.29
N THR A 79 9.81 11.58 0.57
CA THR A 79 9.85 11.83 -0.88
C THR A 79 9.17 10.73 -1.69
N VAL A 80 9.17 9.49 -1.18
CA VAL A 80 8.61 8.31 -1.87
C VAL A 80 7.23 7.90 -1.37
N LYS A 81 6.63 8.63 -0.42
CA LYS A 81 5.35 8.25 0.22
C LYS A 81 4.15 8.19 -0.72
N ASN A 82 4.24 8.89 -1.86
CA ASN A 82 3.24 8.93 -2.92
C ASN A 82 3.45 7.85 -3.99
N GLY A 83 4.43 6.96 -3.81
CA GLY A 83 4.80 5.96 -4.80
C GLY A 83 5.55 6.55 -5.99
N ILE A 84 5.88 5.68 -6.94
CA ILE A 84 6.64 5.99 -8.16
C ILE A 84 5.99 5.21 -9.30
N GLY A 85 5.81 5.84 -10.47
CA GLY A 85 5.22 5.20 -11.64
C GLY A 85 6.18 4.23 -12.31
N PHE A 86 7.41 4.69 -12.56
CA PHE A 86 8.44 3.86 -13.15
C PHE A 86 9.79 4.11 -12.47
N LEU A 87 10.51 3.04 -12.18
CA LEU A 87 11.83 3.07 -11.59
C LEU A 87 12.81 2.36 -12.54
N GLN A 88 13.86 3.07 -12.93
CA GLN A 88 14.91 2.57 -13.79
C GLN A 88 16.26 2.76 -13.11
N PHE A 89 17.07 1.71 -13.08
CA PHE A 89 18.44 1.76 -12.60
C PHE A 89 19.25 0.63 -13.22
N GLU A 90 20.55 0.83 -13.28
CA GLU A 90 21.48 -0.17 -13.77
C GLU A 90 21.65 -1.27 -12.70
N VAL A 91 21.65 -2.53 -13.16
CA VAL A 91 21.80 -3.70 -12.31
C VAL A 91 22.78 -4.67 -12.94
N GLU A 92 23.62 -5.27 -12.11
CA GLU A 92 24.48 -6.38 -12.50
C GLU A 92 24.28 -7.53 -11.51
N MET A 93 23.65 -8.62 -11.97
CA MET A 93 23.37 -9.78 -11.13
C MET A 93 23.11 -11.05 -11.95
N ASN A 94 23.18 -12.20 -11.28
CA ASN A 94 22.77 -13.47 -11.86
C ASN A 94 21.24 -13.59 -11.92
N ASN A 95 20.72 -14.26 -12.96
CA ASN A 95 19.28 -14.47 -13.19
C ASN A 95 18.55 -15.08 -11.98
N THR A 96 19.22 -15.91 -11.18
CA THR A 96 18.63 -16.57 -10.00
C THR A 96 18.24 -15.59 -8.89
N GLN A 97 18.84 -14.39 -8.84
CA GLN A 97 18.57 -13.37 -7.83
C GLN A 97 17.53 -12.35 -8.29
N TYR A 98 17.34 -12.19 -9.61
CA TYR A 98 16.58 -11.10 -10.22
C TYR A 98 15.17 -10.95 -9.65
N ALA A 99 14.38 -12.03 -9.69
CA ALA A 99 12.99 -11.99 -9.20
C ALA A 99 12.91 -11.59 -7.73
N ALA A 100 13.76 -12.17 -6.87
CA ALA A 100 13.75 -11.89 -5.44
C ALA A 100 14.12 -10.42 -5.14
N ARG A 101 15.12 -9.87 -5.82
CA ARG A 101 15.56 -8.48 -5.60
C ARG A 101 14.52 -7.46 -6.06
N PHE A 102 13.97 -7.62 -7.26
CA PHE A 102 12.94 -6.71 -7.75
C PHE A 102 11.64 -6.82 -6.96
N ASN A 103 11.27 -8.01 -6.50
CA ASN A 103 10.14 -8.18 -5.60
C ASN A 103 10.35 -7.46 -4.25
N ALA A 104 11.57 -7.40 -3.72
CA ALA A 104 11.84 -6.65 -2.48
C ALA A 104 11.62 -5.15 -2.68
N VAL A 105 12.08 -4.59 -3.81
CA VAL A 105 11.84 -3.18 -4.17
C VAL A 105 10.34 -2.92 -4.32
N GLN A 106 9.63 -3.75 -5.08
CA GLN A 106 8.18 -3.62 -5.30
C GLN A 106 7.39 -3.78 -3.99
N LYS A 107 7.79 -4.71 -3.12
CA LYS A 107 7.16 -4.95 -1.83
C LYS A 107 7.20 -3.71 -0.95
N TYR A 108 8.30 -2.97 -0.95
CA TYR A 108 8.35 -1.68 -0.25
C TYR A 108 7.27 -0.73 -0.76
N PHE A 109 7.20 -0.50 -2.08
CA PHE A 109 6.23 0.44 -2.64
C PHE A 109 4.78 0.02 -2.35
N VAL A 110 4.46 -1.27 -2.39
CA VAL A 110 3.12 -1.80 -2.10
C VAL A 110 2.75 -1.67 -0.61
N GLU A 111 3.70 -1.89 0.30
CA GLU A 111 3.42 -1.98 1.74
C GLU A 111 3.63 -0.65 2.50
N HIS A 112 4.51 0.22 2.01
CA HIS A 112 4.98 1.41 2.73
C HIS A 112 4.60 2.74 2.07
N THR A 113 3.82 2.73 0.98
CA THR A 113 3.28 3.94 0.37
C THR A 113 1.76 4.03 0.55
N ARG A 114 1.23 5.24 0.35
CA ARG A 114 -0.17 5.56 0.70
C ARG A 114 -1.21 4.71 -0.03
N LEU A 115 -0.96 4.34 -1.29
CA LEU A 115 -1.89 3.59 -2.11
C LEU A 115 -1.39 2.17 -2.45
N GLY A 116 -0.13 1.86 -2.11
CA GLY A 116 0.54 0.66 -2.58
C GLY A 116 0.58 0.61 -4.09
#